data_AF-A0A536VC63-F1
#
_entry.id   AF-A0A536VC63-F1
#
_cell.length_a   1.000
_cell.length_b   1.000
_cell.length_c   1.000
_cell.angle_alpha   90.00
_cell.angle_beta   90.00
_cell.angle_gamma   90.00
#
_symmetry.space_group_name_H-M   'P 1'
#
loop_
_entity.id
_entity.type
_entity.pdbx_description
1 polymer ?
#
loop_
_entity_poly.entity_id
_entity_poly.type
_entity_poly.pdbx_seq_one_letter_code
_entity_poly.pdbx_strand_id
1 'polypeptide(L)'
;MKWRWIDKPQFETVVPQRVGAKAIVLSTFVFMLAHTLWLAAIIAGLAYAWLYVRSGKLWLPVIAHAVTNGVLGVWVVVTGNWGYW
;
A
#
# COMPACT_ATOMS: atom_id res chain seq x y z
N MET A 1 -22.79 -21.91 9.38
CA MET A 1 -22.91 -20.70 8.53
C MET A 1 -21.55 -20.00 8.49
N LYS A 2 -21.07 -19.64 7.28
CA LYS A 2 -20.00 -18.67 6.96
C LYS A 2 -18.54 -18.95 7.39
N TRP A 3 -17.82 -19.69 6.54
CA TRP A 3 -16.37 -19.49 6.30
C TRP A 3 -16.04 -19.44 4.79
N ARG A 4 -16.85 -20.12 3.96
CA ARG A 4 -16.76 -20.12 2.48
C ARG A 4 -16.91 -18.74 1.79
N TRP A 5 -17.18 -17.66 2.52
CA TRP A 5 -17.23 -16.29 1.98
C TRP A 5 -15.90 -15.54 2.09
N ILE A 6 -14.96 -16.01 2.92
CA ILE A 6 -13.58 -15.45 3.02
C ILE A 6 -12.66 -16.12 1.98
N ASP A 7 -13.08 -17.27 1.45
CA ASP A 7 -12.25 -18.24 0.74
C ASP A 7 -12.02 -17.92 -0.75
N LYS A 8 -12.67 -16.89 -1.28
CA LYS A 8 -12.45 -16.45 -2.66
C LYS A 8 -12.07 -14.99 -2.70
N PRO A 9 -10.79 -14.65 -2.48
CA PRO A 9 -10.25 -13.39 -2.94
C PRO A 9 -10.23 -13.41 -4.47
N GLN A 10 -11.33 -13.10 -5.17
CA GLN A 10 -11.32 -13.02 -6.65
C GLN A 10 -10.24 -12.05 -7.18
N PHE A 11 -9.74 -11.15 -6.32
CA PHE A 11 -8.60 -10.29 -6.58
C PHE A 11 -7.28 -11.05 -6.83
N GLU A 12 -7.05 -12.21 -6.21
CA GLU A 12 -5.87 -13.06 -6.50
C GLU A 12 -5.94 -13.73 -7.88
N THR A 13 -7.15 -13.84 -8.46
CA THR A 13 -7.33 -14.37 -9.82
C THR A 13 -7.03 -13.34 -10.90
N VAL A 14 -6.90 -12.05 -10.52
CA VAL A 14 -6.46 -11.01 -11.44
C VAL A 14 -4.95 -11.11 -11.55
N VAL A 15 -4.48 -11.49 -12.73
CA VAL A 15 -3.05 -11.52 -13.08
C VAL A 15 -2.45 -10.15 -12.69
N PRO A 16 -1.55 -10.08 -11.69
CA PRO A 16 -1.04 -8.80 -11.17
C PRO A 16 -0.30 -7.98 -12.24
N GLN A 17 0.24 -8.64 -13.26
CA GLN A 17 0.86 -8.02 -14.42
C GLN A 17 -0.17 -7.38 -15.39
N ARG A 18 -1.45 -7.70 -15.25
CA ARG A 18 -2.58 -7.06 -15.97
C ARG A 18 -3.23 -5.94 -15.16
N VAL A 19 -2.69 -5.57 -14.00
CA VAL A 19 -3.14 -4.37 -13.28
C VAL A 19 -2.90 -3.18 -14.21
N GLY A 20 -3.98 -2.68 -14.79
CA GLY A 20 -3.91 -1.58 -15.74
C GLY A 20 -3.41 -0.31 -15.06
N ALA A 21 -2.73 0.56 -15.81
CA ALA A 21 -2.27 1.85 -15.32
C ALA A 21 -3.37 2.66 -14.61
N LYS A 22 -4.64 2.50 -15.04
CA LYS A 22 -5.81 3.09 -14.36
C LYS A 22 -5.93 2.69 -12.89
N ALA A 23 -5.71 1.43 -12.55
CA ALA A 23 -5.78 0.96 -11.16
C ALA A 23 -4.62 1.49 -10.32
N ILE A 24 -3.41 1.57 -10.89
CA ILE A 24 -2.24 2.16 -10.21
C ILE A 24 -2.48 3.65 -9.95
N VAL A 25 -2.93 4.40 -10.95
CA VAL A 25 -3.20 5.84 -10.81
C VAL A 25 -4.31 6.07 -9.80
N LEU A 26 -5.43 5.35 -9.89
CA LEU A 26 -6.56 5.53 -8.97
C LEU A 26 -6.19 5.16 -7.53
N SER A 27 -5.51 4.04 -7.31
CA SER A 27 -5.08 3.63 -5.97
C SER A 27 -4.07 4.60 -5.38
N THR A 28 -3.08 5.05 -6.16
CA THR A 28 -2.10 6.06 -5.73
C THR A 28 -2.77 7.39 -5.41
N PHE A 29 -3.76 7.81 -6.20
CA PHE A 29 -4.49 9.05 -5.98
C PHE A 29 -5.32 9.00 -4.70
N VAL A 30 -6.10 7.92 -4.49
CA VAL A 30 -6.87 7.74 -3.25
C VAL A 30 -5.93 7.66 -2.04
N PHE A 31 -4.80 6.97 -2.18
CA PHE A 31 -3.80 6.87 -1.12
C PHE A 31 -3.20 8.25 -0.79
N MET A 32 -2.85 9.06 -1.79
CA MET A 32 -2.38 10.42 -1.62
C MET A 32 -3.37 11.28 -0.83
N LEU A 33 -4.67 11.21 -1.14
CA LEU A 33 -5.70 12.00 -0.45
C LEU A 33 -5.82 11.67 1.05
N ALA A 34 -5.40 10.47 1.46
CA ALA A 34 -5.40 10.06 2.86
C ALA A 34 -4.19 10.58 3.66
N HIS A 35 -3.21 11.23 3.02
CA HIS A 35 -1.97 11.66 3.66
C HIS A 35 -1.77 13.18 3.56
N THR A 36 -1.29 13.79 4.64
CA THR A 36 -0.92 15.22 4.68
C THR A 36 0.28 15.50 3.75
N LEU A 37 1.26 14.61 3.76
CA LEU A 37 2.44 14.64 2.89
C LEU A 37 2.14 13.98 1.54
N TRP A 38 1.34 14.68 0.74
CA TRP A 38 0.82 14.17 -0.54
C TRP A 38 1.92 13.64 -1.47
N LEU A 39 3.05 14.33 -1.61
CA LEU A 39 4.14 13.91 -2.51
C LEU A 39 4.80 12.61 -2.04
N ALA A 40 5.06 12.50 -0.73
CA ALA A 40 5.61 11.28 -0.14
C ALA A 40 4.65 10.10 -0.32
N ALA A 41 3.34 10.35 -0.17
CA ALA A 41 2.31 9.34 -0.38
C ALA A 41 2.23 8.87 -1.84
N ILE A 42 2.39 9.77 -2.83
CA ILE A 42 2.46 9.37 -4.25
C ILE A 42 3.66 8.44 -4.48
N ILE A 43 4.85 8.83 -4.02
CA ILE A 43 6.07 8.04 -4.23
C ILE A 43 5.93 6.66 -3.56
N ALA A 44 5.45 6.61 -2.32
CA ALA A 44 5.21 5.36 -1.61
C ALA A 44 4.15 4.49 -2.31
N GLY A 45 3.02 5.09 -2.73
CA GLY A 45 1.96 4.40 -3.46
C GLY A 45 2.46 3.77 -4.77
N LEU A 46 3.26 4.51 -5.55
CA LEU A 46 3.88 3.99 -6.77
C LEU A 46 4.89 2.88 -6.49
N ALA A 47 5.70 3.00 -5.43
CA ALA A 47 6.65 1.96 -5.02
C ALA A 47 5.94 0.67 -4.61
N TYR A 48 4.86 0.75 -3.84
CA TYR A 48 4.04 -0.40 -3.45
C TYR A 48 3.32 -1.02 -4.65
N ALA A 49 2.78 -0.20 -5.56
CA ALA A 49 2.17 -0.69 -6.79
C ALA A 49 3.19 -1.40 -7.69
N TRP A 50 4.41 -0.87 -7.81
CA TRP A 50 5.50 -1.52 -8.55
C TRP A 50 5.91 -2.85 -7.91
N LEU A 51 6.05 -2.88 -6.59
CA LEU A 51 6.36 -4.10 -5.84
C LEU A 51 5.28 -5.17 -6.05
N TYR A 52 4.01 -4.76 -6.05
CA TYR A 52 2.88 -5.64 -6.34
C TYR A 52 2.95 -6.22 -7.76
N VAL A 53 3.10 -5.37 -8.78
CA VAL A 53 3.14 -5.79 -10.20
C VAL A 53 4.32 -6.73 -10.46
N ARG A 54 5.49 -6.44 -9.87
CA ARG A 54 6.70 -7.26 -10.05
C ARG A 54 6.59 -8.62 -9.37
N SER A 55 6.05 -8.66 -8.15
CA SER A 55 6.04 -9.88 -7.34
C SER A 55 4.80 -10.74 -7.55
N GLY A 56 3.72 -10.15 -8.03
CA GLY A 56 2.40 -10.75 -8.11
C GLY A 56 1.78 -11.11 -6.77
N LYS A 57 2.31 -10.59 -5.65
CA LYS A 57 1.89 -10.95 -4.29
C LYS A 57 1.45 -9.71 -3.53
N LEU A 58 0.17 -9.65 -3.15
CA LEU A 58 -0.40 -8.50 -2.44
C LEU A 58 0.18 -8.31 -1.03
N TRP A 59 0.63 -9.38 -0.37
CA TRP A 59 1.18 -9.28 0.98
C TRP A 59 2.53 -8.54 1.04
N LEU A 60 3.29 -8.50 -0.06
CA LEU A 60 4.59 -7.80 -0.09
C LEU A 60 4.47 -6.29 0.08
N PRO A 61 3.64 -5.54 -0.69
CA PRO A 61 3.41 -4.13 -0.43
C PRO A 61 2.75 -3.87 0.94
N VAL A 62 1.93 -4.80 1.45
CA VAL A 62 1.35 -4.68 2.80
C VAL A 62 2.44 -4.72 3.87
N ILE A 63 3.35 -5.71 3.80
CA ILE A 63 4.49 -5.78 4.74
C ILE A 63 5.42 -4.58 4.55
N ALA A 64 5.72 -4.19 3.31
CA ALA A 64 6.56 -3.02 3.05
C ALA A 64 5.97 -1.76 3.71
N HIS A 65 4.66 -1.54 3.55
CA HIS A 65 3.96 -0.44 4.19
C HIS A 65 3.99 -0.53 5.72
N ALA A 66 3.73 -1.70 6.29
CA ALA A 66 3.80 -1.90 7.74
C ALA A 66 5.21 -1.59 8.29
N VAL A 67 6.25 -2.03 7.59
CA VAL A 67 7.66 -1.75 7.97
C VAL A 67 7.96 -0.26 7.88
N THR A 68 7.58 0.43 6.80
CA THR A 68 7.83 1.88 6.69
C THR A 68 7.10 2.66 7.79
N ASN A 69 5.86 2.29 8.12
CA ASN A 69 5.11 2.94 9.21
C ASN A 69 5.72 2.62 10.58
N GLY A 70 6.18 1.39 10.80
CA GLY A 70 6.86 1.01 12.04
C GLY A 70 8.13 1.83 12.25
N VAL A 71 8.96 1.97 11.21
CA VAL A 71 10.18 2.81 11.26
C VAL A 71 9.83 4.28 11.49
N LEU A 72 8.83 4.81 10.77
CA LEU A 72 8.37 6.18 10.95
C LEU A 72 7.84 6.42 12.38
N GLY A 73 7.07 5.47 12.92
CA GLY A 73 6.54 5.56 14.28
C GLY A 73 7.62 5.56 15.34
N VAL A 74 8.62 4.68 15.22
CA VAL A 74 9.80 4.70 16.09
C VAL A 74 10.52 6.05 15.99
N TRP A 75 10.72 6.56 14.77
CA TRP A 75 11.37 7.86 14.56
C TRP A 75 10.57 9.02 15.17
N VAL A 76 9.24 9.05 15.00
CA VAL A 76 8.37 10.07 15.59
C VAL A 76 8.42 10.03 17.11
N VAL A 77 8.37 8.85 17.72
CA VAL A 77 8.46 8.68 19.18
C VAL A 77 9.82 9.15 19.71
N VAL A 78 10.90 8.83 19.02
CA VAL A 78 12.28 9.21 19.42
C VAL A 78 12.52 10.71 19.24
N THR A 79 12.02 11.32 18.17
CA THR A 79 12.29 12.73 17.84
C THR A 79 11.23 13.70 18.35
N GLY A 80 10.07 13.20 18.78
CA GLY A 80 8.90 14.00 19.16
C GLY A 80 8.21 14.69 17.98
N ASN A 81 8.55 14.35 16.74
CA ASN A 81 8.09 15.06 15.55
C ASN A 81 6.72 14.56 15.04
N TRP A 82 5.69 14.73 15.87
CA TRP A 82 4.33 14.24 15.64
C TRP A 82 3.65 14.79 14.39
N GLY A 83 4.16 15.86 13.78
CA GLY A 83 3.64 16.38 12.50
C GLY A 83 3.80 15.43 11.31
N TYR A 84 4.61 14.36 11.46
CA TYR A 84 4.82 13.33 10.44
C TYR A 84 4.00 12.05 10.69
N TRP A 85 3.21 11.99 11.76
CA TRP A 85 2.30 10.89 12.06
C TRP A 85 0.89 11.21 11.56
#